data_AF-A5GRF1-F1
#
_entry.id   AF-A5GRF1-F1
#
_cell.length_a   1.000
_cell.length_b   1.000
_cell.length_c   1.000
_cell.angle_alpha   90.00
_cell.angle_beta   90.00
_cell.angle_gamma   90.00
#
_symmetry.space_group_name_H-M   'P 1'
#
loop_
_entity.id
_entity.type
_entity.pdbx_description
1 polymer ?
#
loop_
_entity_poly.entity_id
_entity_poly.type
_entity_poly.pdbx_seq_one_letter_code
_entity_poly.pdbx_strand_id
1 'polypeptide(L)'
;MKRLQRHLGKTHDLHHYHQSGMVSLTEAMVATIASTLVIGASAIGLRTTETLIRETNDKATLRQNTANGMNLMRSEIERSIHLVVDNSAGFEEGKEHLDLNDSHYSDAIAKCSELAGDKSFKPILGTKMIDLINPVIYGISTNTNGYGYSLIRCGAPLKLDGKYNDEGENLFLSIVLDDIGRVPCKTPGCKAEEPLENYLSGVSFQFSEGFTPYRQPFEPALRIETDSNYKLVKFVDPTEESPDVDNIKASFLEKRSNTKTLTKQDLYFAAFARADKRINKLGDDSNGGILSGAFFQNISSNRVRFVVDGSGSMSACVMWGDGYANKRKFYKPGYGYFTTRRRCAFTRMESLQKELAVLLDNLPDDTRIGLRSFSSSGNTNHKEWDDFGTNLVRLGNEGVRESAVEFVYTLDDRSPTYWGGTDPWDAIQAAFEDPETEALYFLSDGQPNRDRDGGYWRESDEAPTAQYYAGLNVDRSKTLKVHTTALGIESLWMEKLADLTGGGYNQVDASSLEEANGA
;
A
#
# COMPACT_ATOMS: atom_id res chain seq x y z
N MET A 1 -16.80 -64.59 23.32
CA MET A 1 -17.22 -65.81 22.58
C MET A 1 -18.33 -65.41 21.59
N LYS A 2 -18.08 -65.60 20.27
CA LYS A 2 -19.03 -65.62 19.11
C LYS A 2 -19.88 -64.34 18.83
N ARG A 3 -19.64 -63.61 17.72
CA ARG A 3 -20.13 -63.81 16.32
C ARG A 3 -21.65 -63.57 16.19
N LEU A 4 -22.25 -62.95 15.17
CA LEU A 4 -21.85 -62.24 13.95
C LEU A 4 -23.18 -61.82 13.23
N GLN A 5 -23.20 -60.68 12.52
CA GLN A 5 -23.97 -60.37 11.28
C GLN A 5 -25.52 -60.32 11.29
N ARG A 6 -26.13 -59.13 11.09
CA ARG A 6 -26.56 -58.46 9.83
C ARG A 6 -27.84 -59.03 9.18
N HIS A 7 -28.92 -58.25 9.12
CA HIS A 7 -29.55 -57.84 7.85
C HIS A 7 -30.51 -56.65 7.99
N LEU A 8 -30.54 -55.86 6.91
CA LEU A 8 -31.08 -54.51 6.72
C LEU A 8 -32.61 -54.46 6.56
N GLY A 9 -33.19 -53.30 6.91
CA GLY A 9 -34.56 -52.92 6.54
C GLY A 9 -34.86 -51.44 6.84
N LYS A 10 -34.66 -50.60 5.82
CA LYS A 10 -35.03 -49.19 5.62
C LYS A 10 -36.12 -48.59 6.51
N THR A 11 -35.90 -47.37 7.01
CA THR A 11 -36.58 -46.10 6.65
C THR A 11 -36.38 -45.08 7.78
N HIS A 12 -35.73 -43.95 7.51
CA HIS A 12 -35.95 -42.70 8.26
C HIS A 12 -35.46 -41.50 7.44
N ASP A 13 -36.40 -40.63 7.12
CA ASP A 13 -36.18 -39.31 6.56
C ASP A 13 -35.90 -38.28 7.68
N LEU A 14 -34.90 -37.44 7.38
CA LEU A 14 -34.82 -35.98 7.60
C LEU A 14 -35.04 -35.41 9.02
N HIS A 15 -33.94 -35.05 9.69
CA HIS A 15 -33.52 -33.65 9.85
C HIS A 15 -32.15 -33.59 10.58
N HIS A 16 -31.09 -33.21 9.86
CA HIS A 16 -29.88 -32.69 10.48
C HIS A 16 -29.46 -31.41 9.76
N TYR A 17 -29.35 -30.35 10.56
CA TYR A 17 -28.83 -29.04 10.21
C TYR A 17 -27.37 -29.19 9.78
N HIS A 18 -27.07 -28.95 8.50
CA HIS A 18 -25.69 -28.87 8.02
C HIS A 18 -25.19 -27.45 8.27
N GLN A 19 -24.32 -27.31 9.26
CA GLN A 19 -23.49 -26.13 9.47
C GLN A 19 -22.24 -26.30 8.60
N SER A 20 -22.26 -25.69 7.41
CA SER A 20 -21.11 -25.67 6.51
C SER A 20 -20.33 -24.38 6.77
N GLY A 21 -19.22 -24.51 7.52
CA GLY A 21 -18.22 -23.46 7.63
C GLY A 21 -17.57 -23.24 6.26
N MET A 22 -17.69 -22.02 5.72
CA MET A 22 -16.84 -21.52 4.67
C MET A 22 -15.48 -21.19 5.29
N VAL A 23 -14.52 -22.09 5.13
CA VAL A 23 -13.10 -21.78 5.33
C VAL A 23 -12.67 -20.88 4.17
N SER A 24 -12.28 -19.65 4.46
CA SER A 24 -11.76 -18.72 3.46
C SER A 24 -10.34 -19.16 3.03
N LEU A 25 -10.01 -18.95 1.75
CA LEU A 25 -8.79 -19.44 1.09
C LEU A 25 -7.46 -18.89 1.64
N THR A 26 -7.48 -18.09 2.72
CA THR A 26 -6.28 -17.63 3.44
C THR A 26 -5.78 -18.62 4.50
N GLU A 27 -6.56 -19.65 4.89
CA GLU A 27 -6.24 -20.49 6.08
C GLU A 27 -5.60 -21.86 5.79
N ALA A 28 -5.36 -22.25 4.53
CA ALA A 28 -4.83 -23.58 4.20
C ALA A 28 -3.40 -23.61 3.62
N MET A 29 -2.68 -22.48 3.58
CA MET A 29 -1.37 -22.39 2.90
C MET A 29 -0.16 -22.37 3.85
N VAL A 30 -0.23 -23.10 4.96
CA VAL A 30 0.96 -23.46 5.76
C VAL A 30 0.93 -24.96 6.05
N ALA A 31 0.96 -25.78 4.99
CA ALA A 31 1.38 -27.17 5.07
C ALA A 31 1.66 -27.72 3.66
N THR A 32 2.78 -28.43 3.52
CA THR A 32 3.12 -29.35 2.42
C THR A 32 3.47 -28.77 1.04
N ILE A 33 4.76 -28.46 0.89
CA ILE A 33 5.51 -28.67 -0.35
C ILE A 33 5.66 -30.19 -0.56
N ALA A 34 4.98 -30.78 -1.57
CA ALA A 34 5.38 -32.05 -2.21
C ALA A 34 4.59 -32.31 -3.52
N SER A 35 5.29 -32.15 -4.66
CA SER A 35 5.25 -32.95 -5.90
C SER A 35 3.93 -33.56 -6.44
N THR A 36 3.49 -33.18 -7.65
CA THR A 36 3.57 -34.02 -8.87
C THR A 36 2.96 -33.33 -10.10
N LEU A 37 3.57 -33.60 -11.25
CA LEU A 37 3.40 -32.98 -12.57
C LEU A 37 2.76 -34.02 -13.50
N VAL A 38 1.76 -33.63 -14.30
CA VAL A 38 1.31 -34.43 -15.46
C VAL A 38 1.09 -33.51 -16.67
N ILE A 39 1.96 -33.69 -17.67
CA ILE A 39 1.87 -33.09 -19.01
C ILE A 39 1.22 -34.11 -19.96
N GLY A 40 0.35 -33.64 -20.86
CA GLY A 40 -0.13 -34.34 -22.06
C GLY A 40 -0.10 -33.39 -23.27
N ALA A 41 0.37 -33.88 -24.43
CA ALA A 41 1.05 -33.14 -25.49
C ALA A 41 0.19 -32.37 -26.52
N SER A 42 0.77 -31.31 -27.13
CA SER A 42 0.87 -31.09 -28.60
C SER A 42 1.76 -29.87 -28.93
N ALA A 43 3.02 -30.12 -29.31
CA ALA A 43 3.99 -29.15 -29.83
C ALA A 43 3.66 -28.85 -31.32
N ILE A 44 3.63 -27.63 -31.82
CA ILE A 44 4.73 -26.71 -32.10
C ILE A 44 4.08 -25.32 -32.25
N GLY A 45 4.39 -24.41 -31.34
CA GLY A 45 3.70 -23.12 -31.13
C GLY A 45 3.72 -22.66 -29.66
N LEU A 46 4.16 -23.53 -28.75
CA LEU A 46 4.07 -23.35 -27.30
C LEU A 46 5.29 -22.71 -26.63
N ARG A 47 6.45 -22.55 -27.29
CA ARG A 47 7.65 -22.01 -26.59
C ARG A 47 7.49 -20.54 -26.19
N THR A 48 6.82 -19.74 -27.01
CA THR A 48 6.54 -18.32 -26.72
C THR A 48 5.44 -18.17 -25.68
N THR A 49 4.37 -18.96 -25.80
CA THR A 49 3.26 -18.96 -24.83
C THR A 49 3.69 -19.53 -23.48
N GLU A 50 4.55 -20.54 -23.42
CA GLU A 50 5.09 -21.10 -22.17
C GLU A 50 6.00 -20.10 -21.44
N THR A 51 6.84 -19.34 -22.15
CA THR A 51 7.60 -18.25 -21.54
C THR A 51 6.71 -17.11 -21.07
N LEU A 52 5.71 -16.71 -21.85
CA LEU A 52 4.78 -15.63 -21.48
C LEU A 52 3.87 -16.04 -20.31
N ILE A 53 3.36 -17.27 -20.30
CA ILE A 53 2.57 -17.84 -19.19
C ILE A 53 3.44 -17.94 -17.95
N ARG A 54 4.71 -18.37 -18.08
CA ARG A 54 5.63 -18.44 -16.95
C ARG A 54 5.97 -17.05 -16.41
N GLU A 55 6.28 -16.08 -17.28
CA GLU A 55 6.55 -14.69 -16.89
C GLU A 55 5.31 -14.05 -16.24
N THR A 56 4.11 -14.32 -16.77
CA THR A 56 2.83 -13.84 -16.18
C THR A 56 2.57 -14.47 -14.80
N ASN A 57 2.78 -15.79 -14.67
CA ASN A 57 2.58 -16.50 -13.41
C ASN A 57 3.64 -16.09 -12.36
N ASP A 58 4.90 -15.93 -12.77
CA ASP A 58 5.98 -15.45 -11.92
C ASP A 58 5.71 -14.04 -11.42
N LYS A 59 5.20 -13.16 -12.28
CA LYS A 59 4.81 -11.79 -11.93
C LYS A 59 3.60 -11.77 -10.99
N ALA A 60 2.57 -12.57 -11.25
CA ALA A 60 1.41 -12.67 -10.36
C ALA A 60 1.80 -13.20 -8.97
N THR A 61 2.66 -14.21 -8.92
CA THR A 61 3.21 -14.76 -7.67
C THR A 61 4.05 -13.72 -6.93
N LEU A 62 4.92 -12.99 -7.64
CA LEU A 62 5.72 -11.90 -7.06
C LEU A 62 4.81 -10.82 -6.46
N ARG A 63 3.78 -10.38 -7.18
CA ARG A 63 2.80 -9.39 -6.69
C ARG A 63 2.07 -9.87 -5.44
N GLN A 64 1.55 -11.09 -5.46
CA GLN A 64 0.81 -11.65 -4.33
C GLN A 64 1.70 -11.74 -3.07
N ASN A 65 2.92 -12.22 -3.22
CA ASN A 65 3.89 -12.28 -2.12
C ASN A 65 4.24 -10.87 -1.61
N THR A 66 4.42 -9.92 -2.52
CA THR A 66 4.70 -8.51 -2.20
C THR A 66 3.56 -7.87 -1.42
N ALA A 67 2.32 -8.03 -1.89
CA ALA A 67 1.14 -7.49 -1.22
C ALA A 67 0.98 -8.08 0.19
N ASN A 68 1.12 -9.40 0.33
CA ASN A 68 1.05 -10.08 1.63
C ASN A 68 2.14 -9.59 2.59
N GLY A 69 3.38 -9.50 2.11
CA GLY A 69 4.52 -9.00 2.87
C GLY A 69 4.35 -7.55 3.33
N MET A 70 3.97 -6.66 2.41
CA MET A 70 3.73 -5.25 2.72
C MET A 70 2.54 -5.07 3.67
N ASN A 71 1.49 -5.87 3.54
CA ASN A 71 0.34 -5.81 4.46
C ASN A 71 0.73 -6.25 5.87
N LEU A 72 1.52 -7.32 6.01
CA LEU A 72 2.08 -7.74 7.29
C LEU A 72 2.93 -6.62 7.90
N MET A 73 3.91 -6.10 7.15
CA MET A 73 4.82 -5.06 7.60
C MET A 73 4.09 -3.79 8.00
N ARG A 74 3.12 -3.34 7.18
CA ARG A 74 2.28 -2.18 7.49
C ARG A 74 1.52 -2.41 8.78
N SER A 75 0.86 -3.55 8.93
CA SER A 75 0.06 -3.86 10.11
C SER A 75 0.89 -3.88 11.39
N GLU A 76 2.14 -4.34 11.34
CA GLU A 76 3.03 -4.30 12.50
C GLU A 76 3.57 -2.91 12.80
N ILE A 77 4.00 -2.17 11.77
CA ILE A 77 4.43 -0.78 11.96
C ILE A 77 3.30 0.02 12.58
N GLU A 78 2.07 -0.09 12.06
CA GLU A 78 0.92 0.66 12.54
C GLU A 78 0.53 0.33 13.98
N ARG A 79 0.69 -0.93 14.42
CA ARG A 79 0.47 -1.35 15.80
C ARG A 79 1.67 -1.08 16.73
N SER A 80 2.79 -0.59 16.19
CA SER A 80 3.97 -0.25 16.99
C SER A 80 3.81 1.13 17.65
N ILE A 81 4.54 1.32 18.75
CA ILE A 81 4.64 2.58 19.49
C ILE A 81 5.55 3.56 18.74
N HIS A 82 6.72 3.05 18.32
CA HIS A 82 7.74 3.74 17.55
C HIS A 82 8.64 2.71 16.85
N LEU A 83 9.50 3.21 15.98
CA LEU A 83 10.59 2.50 15.35
C LEU A 83 11.84 2.58 16.23
N VAL A 84 12.70 1.60 16.03
CA VAL A 84 14.04 1.52 16.63
C VAL A 84 15.02 1.48 15.47
N VAL A 85 15.95 2.43 15.38
CA VAL A 85 16.86 2.54 14.23
C VAL A 85 18.29 2.82 14.68
N ASP A 86 19.26 2.47 13.83
CA ASP A 86 20.64 2.95 13.99
C ASP A 86 20.73 4.34 13.34
N ASN A 87 21.07 5.37 14.12
CA ASN A 87 21.24 6.74 13.63
C ASN A 87 22.69 7.21 13.81
N SER A 88 23.29 7.75 12.74
CA SER A 88 24.66 8.27 12.74
C SER A 88 24.88 9.44 13.70
N ALA A 89 23.84 10.22 13.99
CA ALA A 89 23.89 11.30 14.96
C ALA A 89 23.75 10.82 16.41
N GLY A 90 23.42 9.53 16.61
CA GLY A 90 23.02 8.98 17.90
C GLY A 90 21.70 9.55 18.40
N PHE A 91 21.41 9.30 19.68
CA PHE A 91 20.20 9.76 20.34
C PHE A 91 20.55 10.56 21.60
N GLU A 92 19.68 11.52 21.95
CA GLU A 92 19.80 12.29 23.19
C GLU A 92 19.53 11.39 24.41
N GLU A 93 20.04 11.78 25.57
CA GLU A 93 19.79 11.10 26.85
C GLU A 93 18.26 10.99 27.12
N GLY A 94 17.80 9.80 27.48
CA GLY A 94 16.39 9.45 27.64
C GLY A 94 15.68 8.93 26.38
N LYS A 95 16.36 8.90 25.22
CA LYS A 95 15.85 8.35 23.95
C LYS A 95 16.58 7.08 23.49
N GLU A 96 17.27 6.41 24.40
CA GLU A 96 18.03 5.17 24.14
C GLU A 96 17.13 4.05 23.61
N HIS A 97 15.85 4.04 24.00
CA HIS A 97 14.85 3.11 23.51
C HIS A 97 14.59 3.20 21.98
N LEU A 98 15.04 4.26 21.30
CA LEU A 98 14.95 4.43 19.85
C LEU A 98 16.21 3.93 19.12
N ASP A 99 17.30 3.68 19.84
CA ASP A 99 18.57 3.26 19.26
C ASP A 99 18.62 1.74 19.09
N LEU A 100 18.79 1.28 17.86
CA LEU A 100 18.91 -0.15 17.55
C LEU A 100 20.19 -0.77 18.14
N ASN A 101 21.22 0.05 18.37
CA ASN A 101 22.49 -0.37 18.98
C ASN A 101 22.45 -0.35 20.51
N ASP A 102 21.32 0.01 21.12
CA ASP A 102 21.20 0.00 22.57
C ASP A 102 21.30 -1.43 23.14
N SER A 103 21.92 -1.53 24.32
CA SER A 103 22.14 -2.81 25.02
C SER A 103 20.86 -3.61 25.32
N HIS A 104 19.69 -2.96 25.41
CA HIS A 104 18.41 -3.65 25.60
C HIS A 104 18.02 -4.51 24.40
N TYR A 105 18.57 -4.25 23.20
CA TYR A 105 18.22 -4.96 21.97
C TYR A 105 19.32 -5.90 21.47
N SER A 106 20.50 -5.90 22.07
CA SER A 106 21.64 -6.71 21.63
C SER A 106 21.31 -8.21 21.61
N ASP A 107 20.58 -8.69 22.62
CA ASP A 107 20.21 -10.10 22.73
C ASP A 107 19.23 -10.51 21.63
N ALA A 108 18.27 -9.65 21.31
CA ALA A 108 17.32 -9.88 20.23
C ALA A 108 18.04 -9.90 18.87
N ILE A 109 18.93 -8.94 18.59
CA ILE A 109 19.72 -8.87 17.36
C ILE A 109 20.65 -10.08 17.21
N ALA A 110 21.30 -10.49 18.30
CA ALA A 110 22.17 -11.67 18.33
C ALA A 110 21.37 -12.94 18.01
N LYS A 111 20.20 -13.12 18.64
CA LYS A 111 19.32 -14.26 18.37
C LYS A 111 18.78 -14.26 16.93
N CYS A 112 18.44 -13.10 16.37
CA CYS A 112 18.07 -12.99 14.96
C CYS A 112 19.20 -13.41 14.01
N SER A 113 20.42 -12.99 14.33
CA SER A 113 21.61 -13.36 13.56
C SER A 113 21.91 -14.87 13.69
N GLU A 114 21.75 -15.45 14.88
CA GLU A 114 21.90 -16.89 15.11
C GLU A 114 20.86 -17.70 14.31
N LEU A 115 19.59 -17.27 14.33
CA LEU A 115 18.52 -17.90 13.56
C LEU A 115 18.73 -17.83 12.05
N ALA A 116 19.46 -16.83 11.56
CA ALA A 116 19.78 -16.68 10.15
C ALA A 116 20.84 -17.71 9.69
N GLY A 117 21.62 -18.25 10.64
CA GLY A 117 22.64 -19.27 10.38
C GLY A 117 23.70 -18.78 9.40
N ASP A 118 23.90 -19.54 8.32
CA ASP A 118 24.87 -19.19 7.27
C ASP A 118 24.42 -18.01 6.39
N LYS A 119 23.14 -17.64 6.45
CA LYS A 119 22.65 -16.45 5.73
C LYS A 119 22.94 -15.20 6.55
N SER A 120 23.46 -14.17 5.89
CA SER A 120 23.67 -12.87 6.55
C SER A 120 22.32 -12.24 6.92
N PHE A 121 22.18 -11.76 8.16
CA PHE A 121 21.06 -10.92 8.59
C PHE A 121 21.60 -9.54 8.96
N LYS A 122 21.30 -8.53 8.15
CA LYS A 122 21.70 -7.14 8.39
C LYS A 122 20.49 -6.33 8.86
N PRO A 123 20.38 -6.00 10.16
CA PRO A 123 19.28 -5.19 10.67
C PRO A 123 19.21 -3.83 9.94
N ILE A 124 18.00 -3.38 9.64
CA ILE A 124 17.73 -2.04 9.10
C ILE A 124 16.98 -1.20 10.12
N LEU A 125 15.89 -1.76 10.67
CA LEU A 125 15.02 -1.10 11.64
C LEU A 125 14.32 -2.14 12.51
N GLY A 126 13.85 -1.72 13.66
CA GLY A 126 12.94 -2.47 14.52
C GLY A 126 11.62 -1.73 14.70
N THR A 127 10.55 -2.45 15.01
CA THR A 127 9.27 -1.90 15.45
C THR A 127 9.01 -2.29 16.90
N LYS A 128 8.88 -1.29 17.78
CA LYS A 128 8.64 -1.52 19.20
C LYS A 128 7.15 -1.63 19.45
N MET A 129 6.68 -2.84 19.76
CA MET A 129 5.28 -3.10 20.10
C MET A 129 5.03 -2.82 21.59
N ILE A 130 3.78 -2.47 21.93
CA ILE A 130 3.36 -2.30 23.33
C ILE A 130 3.35 -3.63 24.08
N ASP A 131 2.95 -4.70 23.39
CA ASP A 131 2.78 -6.04 23.98
C ASP A 131 4.07 -6.88 23.98
N LEU A 132 5.18 -6.36 23.44
CA LEU A 132 6.44 -7.10 23.34
C LEU A 132 7.57 -6.41 24.10
N ILE A 133 8.40 -7.20 24.78
CA ILE A 133 9.63 -6.72 25.40
C ILE A 133 10.68 -6.40 24.32
N ASN A 134 10.90 -7.33 23.39
CA ASN A 134 11.81 -7.14 22.27
C ASN A 134 11.09 -6.52 21.06
N PRO A 135 11.74 -5.63 20.30
CA PRO A 135 11.18 -5.14 19.05
C PRO A 135 11.12 -6.24 17.99
N VAL A 136 10.23 -6.10 17.02
CA VAL A 136 10.29 -6.92 15.79
C VAL A 136 11.30 -6.27 14.85
N ILE A 137 12.36 -6.98 14.52
CA ILE A 137 13.50 -6.46 13.75
C ILE A 137 13.35 -6.85 12.28
N TYR A 138 13.45 -5.86 11.40
CA TYR A 138 13.51 -6.03 9.95
C TYR A 138 14.95 -5.90 9.49
N GLY A 139 15.43 -6.88 8.73
CA GLY A 139 16.79 -6.91 8.20
C GLY A 139 16.86 -7.45 6.77
N ILE A 140 17.97 -7.20 6.08
CA ILE A 140 18.23 -7.74 4.75
C ILE A 140 19.08 -9.00 4.84
N SER A 141 18.73 -9.96 4.00
CA SER A 141 19.49 -11.16 3.72
C SER A 141 19.66 -11.37 2.22
N THR A 142 20.55 -12.27 1.81
CA THR A 142 20.60 -12.73 0.42
C THR A 142 19.44 -13.68 0.15
N ASN A 143 18.83 -13.57 -1.02
CA ASN A 143 17.68 -14.39 -1.34
C ASN A 143 18.08 -15.84 -1.64
N THR A 144 17.11 -16.74 -1.58
CA THR A 144 17.38 -18.19 -1.70
C THR A 144 17.82 -18.59 -3.11
N ASN A 145 17.53 -17.78 -4.13
CA ASN A 145 17.94 -18.03 -5.51
C ASN A 145 19.31 -17.43 -5.87
N GLY A 146 19.92 -16.64 -4.98
CA GLY A 146 21.26 -16.07 -5.13
C GLY A 146 21.38 -14.90 -6.12
N TYR A 147 20.26 -14.37 -6.64
CA TYR A 147 20.26 -13.28 -7.63
C TYR A 147 19.75 -11.94 -7.10
N GLY A 148 19.35 -11.88 -5.83
CA GLY A 148 18.86 -10.67 -5.19
C GLY A 148 18.90 -10.76 -3.66
N TYR A 149 18.06 -9.94 -3.04
CA TYR A 149 17.98 -9.82 -1.59
C TYR A 149 16.57 -10.12 -1.08
N SER A 150 16.45 -10.39 0.21
CA SER A 150 15.15 -10.56 0.86
C SER A 150 15.08 -9.67 2.10
N LEU A 151 13.93 -9.04 2.31
CA LEU A 151 13.60 -8.40 3.58
C LEU A 151 13.06 -9.47 4.52
N ILE A 152 13.79 -9.70 5.62
CA ILE A 152 13.49 -10.69 6.64
C ILE A 152 12.98 -9.97 7.88
N ARG A 153 11.84 -10.43 8.39
CA ARG A 153 11.32 -10.09 9.71
C ARG A 153 11.84 -11.11 10.72
N CYS A 154 12.35 -10.63 11.83
CA CYS A 154 12.72 -11.39 13.01
C CYS A 154 11.91 -10.88 14.21
N GLY A 155 11.06 -11.72 14.80
CA GLY A 155 10.22 -11.26 15.91
C GLY A 155 9.36 -12.37 16.48
N ALA A 156 8.56 -12.04 17.50
CA ALA A 156 7.58 -12.96 18.06
C ALA A 156 6.51 -13.34 17.02
N PRO A 157 5.95 -14.56 17.06
CA PRO A 157 4.86 -14.99 16.17
C PRO A 157 3.60 -14.17 16.40
N LEU A 158 3.02 -13.72 15.30
CA LEU A 158 1.73 -13.04 15.25
C LEU A 158 0.64 -14.10 15.01
N LYS A 159 -0.32 -14.22 15.93
CA LYS A 159 -1.48 -15.10 15.79
C LYS A 159 -2.46 -14.56 14.74
N LEU A 160 -3.37 -15.43 14.30
CA LEU A 160 -4.45 -15.10 13.36
C LEU A 160 -5.41 -14.02 13.90
N ASP A 161 -5.54 -13.91 15.23
CA ASP A 161 -6.32 -12.87 15.89
C ASP A 161 -5.57 -11.53 16.02
N GLY A 162 -4.36 -11.43 15.45
CA GLY A 162 -3.53 -10.24 15.48
C GLY A 162 -2.80 -10.00 16.80
N LYS A 163 -2.85 -10.92 17.77
CA LYS A 163 -2.09 -10.82 19.02
C LYS A 163 -0.76 -11.57 18.92
N TYR A 164 0.23 -11.11 19.67
CA TYR A 164 1.46 -11.88 19.85
C TYR A 164 1.24 -13.02 20.84
N ASN A 165 1.96 -14.13 20.69
CA ASN A 165 1.94 -15.20 21.68
C ASN A 165 2.42 -14.67 23.03
N ASP A 166 1.71 -15.03 24.12
CA ASP A 166 2.05 -14.67 25.50
C ASP A 166 3.43 -15.21 25.94
N GLU A 167 3.99 -16.16 25.17
CA GLU A 167 5.35 -16.68 25.27
C GLU A 167 6.34 -15.85 24.43
N GLY A 168 6.33 -14.52 24.55
CA GLY A 168 7.04 -13.51 23.75
C GLY A 168 8.58 -13.62 23.64
N GLU A 169 9.17 -14.78 23.89
CA GLU A 169 10.60 -15.08 23.88
C GLU A 169 11.06 -15.89 22.65
N ASN A 170 10.15 -16.58 21.96
CA ASN A 170 10.49 -17.39 20.79
C ASN A 170 10.46 -16.56 19.49
N LEU A 171 11.60 -15.91 19.20
CA LEU A 171 11.85 -15.24 17.92
C LEU A 171 11.92 -16.27 16.79
N PHE A 172 11.41 -15.89 15.61
CA PHE A 172 11.56 -16.66 14.37
C PHE A 172 11.80 -15.70 13.20
N LEU A 173 12.39 -16.23 12.13
CA LEU A 173 12.59 -15.50 10.88
C LEU A 173 11.47 -15.81 9.88
N SER A 174 10.99 -14.78 9.22
CA SER A 174 10.04 -14.88 8.11
C SER A 174 10.42 -13.93 6.98
N ILE A 175 10.37 -14.40 5.74
CA ILE A 175 10.55 -13.54 4.57
C ILE A 175 9.31 -12.66 4.44
N VAL A 176 9.53 -11.34 4.42
CA VAL A 176 8.49 -10.33 4.19
C VAL A 176 8.43 -10.02 2.71
N LEU A 177 9.55 -9.64 2.13
CA LEU A 177 9.71 -9.41 0.70
C LEU A 177 10.85 -10.28 0.21
N ASP A 178 10.61 -11.02 -0.88
CA ASP A 178 11.66 -11.74 -1.59
C ASP A 178 11.95 -11.06 -2.92
N ASP A 179 13.08 -11.40 -3.53
CA ASP A 179 13.52 -10.87 -4.82
C ASP A 179 13.69 -9.34 -4.85
N ILE A 180 14.13 -8.72 -3.75
CA ILE A 180 14.59 -7.32 -3.78
C ILE A 180 15.72 -7.23 -4.79
N GLY A 181 15.55 -6.34 -5.77
CA GLY A 181 16.47 -6.19 -6.87
C GLY A 181 17.82 -5.65 -6.40
N ARG A 182 18.75 -5.55 -7.36
CA ARG A 182 20.06 -4.95 -7.15
C ARG A 182 20.23 -3.72 -8.01
N VAL A 183 20.89 -2.68 -7.50
CA VAL A 183 21.18 -1.49 -8.28
C VAL A 183 22.06 -1.88 -9.48
N PRO A 184 21.65 -1.58 -10.73
CA PRO A 184 22.38 -1.99 -11.91
C PRO A 184 23.68 -1.19 -12.05
N CYS A 185 24.75 -1.86 -12.45
CA CYS A 185 26.01 -1.19 -12.76
C CYS A 185 26.06 -0.82 -14.25
N LYS A 186 25.91 0.47 -14.58
CA LYS A 186 25.85 0.97 -15.97
C LYS A 186 27.12 1.67 -16.46
N THR A 187 28.09 1.95 -15.59
CA THR A 187 29.29 2.73 -15.94
C THR A 187 30.49 1.83 -16.31
N PRO A 188 31.34 2.24 -17.27
CA PRO A 188 32.59 1.54 -17.57
C PRO A 188 33.57 1.73 -16.39
N GLY A 189 33.61 0.76 -15.49
CA GLY A 189 34.36 0.83 -14.22
C GLY A 189 33.81 -0.09 -13.11
N CYS A 190 32.68 -0.75 -13.37
CA CYS A 190 32.12 -1.78 -12.49
C CYS A 190 33.17 -2.84 -12.12
N LYS A 191 33.37 -3.04 -10.82
CA LYS A 191 34.11 -4.21 -10.33
C LYS A 191 33.42 -5.49 -10.82
N ALA A 192 34.18 -6.57 -10.94
CA ALA A 192 33.62 -7.88 -11.25
C ALA A 192 32.53 -8.24 -10.23
N GLU A 193 31.51 -8.97 -10.69
CA GLU A 193 30.41 -9.45 -9.86
C GLU A 193 30.97 -10.41 -8.79
N GLU A 194 30.91 -9.98 -7.54
CA GLU A 194 31.23 -10.79 -6.36
C GLU A 194 29.96 -11.49 -5.82
N PRO A 195 30.09 -12.50 -4.93
CA PRO A 195 28.94 -13.04 -4.21
C PRO A 195 28.15 -11.93 -3.51
N LEU A 196 26.80 -12.00 -3.56
CA LEU A 196 25.92 -10.96 -3.00
C LEU A 196 26.14 -10.74 -1.50
N GLU A 197 26.58 -11.78 -0.80
CA GLU A 197 26.94 -11.73 0.62
C GLU A 197 28.06 -10.71 0.88
N ASN A 198 29.03 -10.57 -0.04
CA ASN A 198 30.12 -9.60 0.12
C ASN A 198 29.59 -8.17 0.04
N TYR A 199 28.73 -7.88 -0.93
CA TYR A 199 28.09 -6.56 -1.03
C TYR A 199 27.25 -6.29 0.21
N LEU A 200 26.37 -7.22 0.62
CA LEU A 200 25.54 -7.06 1.81
C LEU A 200 26.36 -6.86 3.09
N SER A 201 27.52 -7.51 3.21
CA SER A 201 28.38 -7.38 4.39
C SER A 201 28.89 -5.95 4.62
N GLY A 202 29.16 -5.22 3.53
CA GLY A 202 29.67 -3.85 3.54
C GLY A 202 28.60 -2.76 3.46
N VAL A 203 27.34 -3.12 3.22
CA VAL A 203 26.22 -2.17 3.16
C VAL A 203 25.90 -1.64 4.57
N SER A 204 25.76 -0.32 4.66
CA SER A 204 25.21 0.34 5.86
C SER A 204 23.75 0.74 5.65
N PHE A 205 22.94 0.48 6.69
CA PHE A 205 21.56 0.95 6.80
C PHE A 205 21.39 2.02 7.89
N GLN A 206 22.50 2.57 8.40
CA GLN A 206 22.48 3.63 9.41
C GLN A 206 21.81 4.89 8.84
N PHE A 207 20.81 5.40 9.55
CA PHE A 207 20.07 6.59 9.16
C PHE A 207 20.91 7.85 9.39
N SER A 208 20.84 8.77 8.44
CA SER A 208 21.37 10.12 8.55
C SER A 208 20.31 11.08 8.03
N GLU A 209 19.97 12.10 8.82
CA GLU A 209 18.90 13.06 8.50
C GLU A 209 17.54 12.41 8.14
N GLY A 210 17.28 11.21 8.66
CA GLY A 210 16.06 10.45 8.41
C GLY A 210 16.08 9.60 7.13
N PHE A 211 17.23 9.43 6.48
CA PHE A 211 17.37 8.55 5.32
C PHE A 211 18.48 7.53 5.53
N THR A 212 18.27 6.30 5.05
CA THR A 212 19.40 5.39 4.82
C THR A 212 20.22 5.86 3.60
N PRO A 213 21.51 5.50 3.49
CA PRO A 213 22.38 5.95 2.41
C PRO A 213 21.88 5.55 1.01
N TYR A 214 22.31 6.29 -0.02
CA TYR A 214 22.14 5.88 -1.41
C TYR A 214 22.85 4.57 -1.70
N ARG A 215 22.22 3.74 -2.51
CA ARG A 215 22.66 2.38 -2.82
C ARG A 215 23.64 2.38 -3.99
N GLN A 216 24.77 1.72 -3.78
CA GLN A 216 25.80 1.54 -4.80
C GLN A 216 25.46 0.36 -5.72
N PRO A 217 26.12 0.23 -6.89
CA PRO A 217 25.88 -0.90 -7.78
C PRO A 217 26.03 -2.25 -7.07
N PHE A 218 25.12 -3.18 -7.40
CA PHE A 218 24.96 -4.50 -6.80
C PHE A 218 24.43 -4.52 -5.35
N GLU A 219 24.31 -3.38 -4.67
CA GLU A 219 23.62 -3.30 -3.38
C GLU A 219 22.10 -3.48 -3.53
N PRO A 220 21.37 -3.80 -2.44
CA PRO A 220 19.92 -3.95 -2.48
C PRO A 220 19.24 -2.69 -3.00
N ALA A 221 18.29 -2.84 -3.92
CA ALA A 221 17.46 -1.76 -4.45
C ALA A 221 16.36 -1.35 -3.45
N LEU A 222 16.76 -1.07 -2.22
CA LEU A 222 15.91 -0.65 -1.12
C LEU A 222 16.57 0.52 -0.37
N ARG A 223 15.84 1.62 -0.25
CA ARG A 223 16.22 2.75 0.60
C ARG A 223 15.02 3.24 1.38
N ILE A 224 15.27 3.55 2.64
CA ILE A 224 14.21 3.87 3.60
C ILE A 224 14.36 5.31 4.08
N GLU A 225 13.22 5.99 4.15
CA GLU A 225 13.01 7.29 4.79
C GLU A 225 12.22 7.08 6.10
N THR A 226 12.61 7.81 7.14
CA THR A 226 11.91 7.91 8.42
C THR A 226 11.79 9.38 8.86
N ASP A 227 10.86 9.67 9.76
CA ASP A 227 10.68 10.98 10.37
C ASP A 227 11.53 11.10 11.65
N SER A 228 11.69 12.31 12.19
CA SER A 228 12.55 12.48 13.37
C SER A 228 11.96 11.94 14.67
N ASN A 229 10.68 11.55 14.67
CA ASN A 229 10.05 10.82 15.76
C ASN A 229 10.20 9.31 15.62
N TYR A 230 10.81 8.85 14.52
CA TYR A 230 11.01 7.43 14.23
C TYR A 230 9.69 6.68 14.33
N LYS A 231 8.67 7.17 13.63
CA LYS A 231 7.36 6.51 13.53
C LYS A 231 7.05 6.17 12.08
N LEU A 232 7.63 6.86 11.10
CA LEU A 232 7.46 6.62 9.67
C LEU A 232 8.45 5.60 9.11
N VAL A 233 7.97 4.64 8.33
CA VAL A 233 8.79 3.91 7.36
C VAL A 233 8.26 4.21 5.98
N LYS A 234 9.11 4.67 5.07
CA LYS A 234 8.76 4.87 3.65
C LYS A 234 9.87 4.35 2.76
N PHE A 235 9.52 3.61 1.72
CA PHE A 235 10.46 3.21 0.68
C PHE A 235 10.58 4.34 -0.33
N VAL A 236 11.82 4.67 -0.66
CA VAL A 236 12.17 5.77 -1.57
C VAL A 236 13.10 5.28 -2.67
N ASP A 237 13.41 6.15 -3.62
CA ASP A 237 14.39 5.89 -4.66
C ASP A 237 15.75 5.50 -4.03
N PRO A 238 16.28 4.29 -4.32
CA PRO A 238 17.54 3.84 -3.77
C PRO A 238 18.76 4.55 -4.36
N THR A 239 18.65 5.22 -5.51
CA THR A 239 19.77 5.91 -6.15
C THR A 239 19.64 7.42 -6.04
N GLU A 240 20.68 8.15 -6.44
CA GLU A 240 20.67 9.61 -6.43
C GLU A 240 19.74 10.10 -7.55
N GLU A 241 18.77 10.96 -7.21
CA GLU A 241 17.81 11.55 -8.18
C GLU A 241 18.56 12.35 -9.25
N SER A 242 18.98 11.67 -10.31
CA SER A 242 19.54 12.29 -11.49
C SER A 242 19.03 11.55 -12.72
N PRO A 243 18.11 12.16 -13.49
CA PRO A 243 17.52 11.54 -14.68
C PRO A 243 18.55 11.22 -15.78
N ASP A 244 19.78 11.75 -15.65
CA ASP A 244 20.90 11.50 -16.56
C ASP A 244 21.78 10.30 -16.13
N VAL A 245 21.60 9.76 -14.92
CA VAL A 245 22.47 8.72 -14.32
C VAL A 245 21.78 7.34 -14.33
N ASP A 246 20.51 7.25 -13.95
CA ASP A 246 19.72 6.02 -14.07
C ASP A 246 18.22 6.27 -14.28
N ASN A 247 17.47 5.19 -14.52
CA ASN A 247 16.02 5.21 -14.72
C ASN A 247 15.31 4.58 -13.50
N ILE A 248 15.92 4.63 -12.32
CA ILE A 248 15.31 4.14 -11.09
C ILE A 248 14.59 5.34 -10.47
N LYS A 249 13.36 5.10 -10.01
CA LYS A 249 12.52 6.13 -9.36
C LYS A 249 11.90 5.64 -8.05
N ALA A 250 12.09 4.35 -7.75
CA ALA A 250 11.52 3.67 -6.61
C ALA A 250 12.42 2.48 -6.26
N SER A 251 12.35 2.06 -4.99
CA SER A 251 12.82 0.73 -4.62
C SER A 251 12.11 -0.32 -5.48
N PHE A 252 12.70 -1.49 -5.73
CA PHE A 252 12.07 -2.46 -6.65
C PHE A 252 12.42 -3.92 -6.34
N LEU A 253 11.51 -4.80 -6.75
CA LEU A 253 11.74 -6.24 -6.84
C LEU A 253 12.15 -6.62 -8.25
N GLU A 254 13.06 -7.57 -8.36
CA GLU A 254 13.55 -8.10 -9.63
C GLU A 254 13.75 -9.61 -9.52
N LYS A 255 12.88 -10.40 -10.17
CA LYS A 255 13.11 -11.83 -10.34
C LYS A 255 14.03 -12.04 -11.53
N ARG A 256 15.14 -12.74 -11.32
CA ARG A 256 16.15 -13.02 -12.36
C ARG A 256 16.34 -14.51 -12.59
N SER A 257 16.82 -14.83 -13.78
CA SER A 257 17.39 -16.12 -14.13
C SER A 257 18.73 -15.87 -14.81
N ASN A 258 19.84 -16.15 -14.11
CA ASN A 258 21.18 -15.76 -14.53
C ASN A 258 21.26 -14.24 -14.79
N THR A 259 21.74 -13.85 -15.97
CA THR A 259 21.88 -12.43 -16.34
C THR A 259 20.57 -11.79 -16.77
N LYS A 260 19.52 -12.56 -17.07
CA LYS A 260 18.25 -12.05 -17.61
C LYS A 260 17.26 -11.72 -16.48
N THR A 261 16.71 -10.51 -16.52
CA THR A 261 15.53 -10.11 -15.74
C THR A 261 14.28 -10.80 -16.30
N LEU A 262 13.58 -11.55 -15.46
CA LEU A 262 12.31 -12.20 -15.81
C LEU A 262 11.13 -11.26 -15.56
N THR A 263 11.12 -10.61 -14.40
CA THR A 263 10.11 -9.61 -14.04
C THR A 263 10.70 -8.57 -13.11
N LYS A 264 10.25 -7.32 -13.24
CA LYS A 264 10.58 -6.20 -12.37
C LYS A 264 9.29 -5.54 -11.91
N GLN A 265 9.23 -5.19 -10.62
CA GLN A 265 8.09 -4.51 -10.02
C GLN A 265 8.60 -3.40 -9.08
N ASP A 266 8.14 -2.18 -9.28
CA ASP A 266 8.46 -1.07 -8.40
C ASP A 266 7.72 -1.24 -7.06
N LEU A 267 8.41 -0.88 -5.97
CA LEU A 267 7.98 -1.02 -4.60
C LEU A 267 7.66 0.35 -4.02
N TYR A 268 6.38 0.56 -3.75
CA TYR A 268 5.88 1.72 -3.06
C TYR A 268 5.32 1.32 -1.71
N PHE A 269 5.97 1.78 -0.66
CA PHE A 269 5.57 1.47 0.71
C PHE A 269 5.67 2.70 1.58
N ALA A 270 4.65 2.93 2.39
CA ALA A 270 4.81 3.71 3.60
C ALA A 270 3.83 3.25 4.68
N ALA A 271 4.28 3.33 5.93
CA ALA A 271 3.50 3.00 7.12
C ALA A 271 3.97 3.85 8.31
N PHE A 272 3.11 4.05 9.31
CA PHE A 272 3.42 4.88 10.48
C PHE A 272 2.99 4.23 11.79
N ALA A 273 3.80 4.33 12.83
CA ALA A 273 3.53 3.82 14.18
C ALA A 273 2.42 4.57 14.92
N ARG A 274 1.34 3.86 15.30
CA ARG A 274 0.10 4.47 15.83
C ARG A 274 -0.21 4.14 17.30
N ALA A 275 0.47 3.17 17.91
CA ALA A 275 0.07 2.70 19.25
C ALA A 275 0.36 3.72 20.37
N ASP A 276 1.28 4.66 20.14
CA ASP A 276 1.44 5.81 21.01
C ASP A 276 0.42 6.90 20.66
N LYS A 277 -0.72 6.89 21.36
CA LYS A 277 -1.79 7.91 21.28
C LYS A 277 -1.33 9.31 21.65
N ARG A 278 -0.08 9.51 22.08
CA ARG A 278 0.58 10.82 22.05
C ARG A 278 0.99 11.14 20.63
N ILE A 279 -0.01 11.31 19.76
CA ILE A 279 0.15 12.23 18.63
C ILE A 279 0.37 13.56 19.32
N ASN A 280 1.63 14.03 19.30
CA ASN A 280 1.93 15.34 19.82
C ASN A 280 0.97 16.32 19.15
N LYS A 281 0.05 16.91 19.94
CA LYS A 281 -0.67 18.15 19.65
C LYS A 281 0.34 19.30 19.55
N LEU A 282 1.38 19.16 18.74
CA LEU A 282 2.40 20.15 18.50
C LEU A 282 2.03 20.88 17.22
N GLY A 283 1.17 21.89 17.39
CA GLY A 283 0.97 22.98 16.44
C GLY A 283 -0.49 23.26 16.09
N ASP A 284 -1.12 24.14 16.88
CA ASP A 284 -2.33 24.95 16.59
C ASP A 284 -3.49 24.30 15.81
N ASP A 285 -4.56 23.96 16.54
CA ASP A 285 -5.98 23.94 16.13
C ASP A 285 -6.34 23.32 14.76
N SER A 286 -5.46 22.53 14.16
CA SER A 286 -5.75 21.81 12.93
C SER A 286 -6.25 20.42 13.26
N ASN A 287 -7.52 20.18 12.92
CA ASN A 287 -8.19 18.88 12.81
C ASN A 287 -7.46 17.95 11.80
N GLY A 288 -6.21 17.58 12.10
CA GLY A 288 -5.43 16.60 11.36
C GLY A 288 -5.60 15.23 12.01
N GLY A 289 -6.75 14.60 11.77
CA GLY A 289 -6.97 13.19 12.12
C GLY A 289 -6.15 12.25 11.23
N ILE A 290 -5.85 11.04 11.71
CA ILE A 290 -5.00 10.05 11.04
C ILE A 290 -5.73 9.36 9.88
N LEU A 291 -5.73 9.97 8.70
CA LEU A 291 -6.43 9.51 7.50
C LEU A 291 -5.73 8.35 6.74
N SER A 292 -5.32 7.25 7.37
CA SER A 292 -4.71 6.12 6.63
C SER A 292 -5.27 4.74 6.99
N GLY A 293 -5.69 3.99 5.98
CA GLY A 293 -6.25 2.63 6.05
C GLY A 293 -7.78 2.56 5.94
N ALA A 294 -8.46 3.66 5.58
CA ALA A 294 -9.92 3.76 5.65
C ALA A 294 -10.57 4.43 4.43
N PHE A 295 -9.85 4.72 3.35
CA PHE A 295 -10.38 5.54 2.25
C PHE A 295 -11.29 4.76 1.31
N PHE A 296 -11.01 3.48 1.10
CA PHE A 296 -11.78 2.65 0.19
C PHE A 296 -12.54 1.57 0.96
N GLN A 297 -13.85 1.53 0.74
CA GLN A 297 -14.70 0.41 1.16
C GLN A 297 -14.35 -0.85 0.34
N ASN A 298 -14.75 -2.02 0.83
CA ASN A 298 -14.57 -3.28 0.10
C ASN A 298 -15.17 -3.19 -1.33
N ILE A 299 -14.38 -3.62 -2.32
CA ILE A 299 -14.79 -3.61 -3.72
C ILE A 299 -15.67 -4.82 -4.02
N SER A 300 -16.94 -4.57 -4.31
CA SER A 300 -17.94 -5.63 -4.53
C SER A 300 -18.30 -5.88 -6.00
N SER A 301 -17.73 -5.10 -6.94
CA SER A 301 -18.00 -5.21 -8.38
C SER A 301 -16.71 -5.48 -9.15
N ASN A 302 -16.82 -6.14 -10.30
CA ASN A 302 -15.71 -6.33 -11.24
C ASN A 302 -15.70 -5.30 -12.39
N ARG A 303 -16.55 -4.26 -12.33
CA ARG A 303 -16.63 -3.18 -13.32
C ARG A 303 -16.71 -1.83 -12.63
N VAL A 304 -15.54 -1.28 -12.35
CA VAL A 304 -15.38 -0.24 -11.33
C VAL A 304 -14.74 1.00 -11.92
N ARG A 305 -15.24 2.20 -11.56
CA ARG A 305 -14.51 3.45 -11.77
C ARG A 305 -14.07 4.03 -10.45
N PHE A 306 -12.84 4.51 -10.41
CA PHE A 306 -12.32 5.32 -9.31
C PHE A 306 -12.21 6.76 -9.81
N VAL A 307 -12.93 7.66 -9.14
CA VAL A 307 -12.89 9.10 -9.37
C VAL A 307 -12.40 9.74 -8.09
N VAL A 308 -11.18 10.27 -8.14
CA VAL A 308 -10.49 10.77 -6.94
C VAL A 308 -10.21 12.26 -7.04
N ASP A 309 -10.27 12.94 -5.91
CA ASP A 309 -10.01 14.37 -5.82
C ASP A 309 -8.53 14.66 -6.05
N GLY A 310 -8.28 15.41 -7.12
CA GLY A 310 -6.97 15.90 -7.53
C GLY A 310 -6.68 17.32 -7.05
N SER A 311 -7.60 17.97 -6.34
CA SER A 311 -7.50 19.39 -5.98
C SER A 311 -6.38 19.67 -4.99
N GLY A 312 -5.95 20.93 -4.91
CA GLY A 312 -4.83 21.31 -4.06
C GLY A 312 -5.09 21.17 -2.54
N SER A 313 -6.35 21.07 -2.08
CA SER A 313 -6.66 20.75 -0.68
C SER A 313 -6.14 19.38 -0.26
N MET A 314 -6.03 18.44 -1.21
CA MET A 314 -5.45 17.12 -0.98
C MET A 314 -3.96 17.16 -0.62
N SER A 315 -3.28 18.31 -0.81
CA SER A 315 -1.93 18.53 -0.28
C SER A 315 -1.90 18.81 1.22
N ALA A 316 -3.04 18.88 1.90
CA ALA A 316 -3.09 19.09 3.33
C ALA A 316 -2.35 17.97 4.06
N CYS A 317 -1.50 18.37 4.99
CA CYS A 317 -0.77 17.43 5.81
C CYS A 317 -1.72 16.75 6.80
N VAL A 318 -1.80 15.44 6.73
CA VAL A 318 -2.59 14.61 7.65
C VAL A 318 -1.88 14.51 8.99
N MET A 319 -0.54 14.49 8.96
CA MET A 319 0.28 14.30 10.14
C MET A 319 1.64 14.97 9.97
N TRP A 320 1.93 15.90 10.87
CA TRP A 320 3.24 16.53 10.92
C TRP A 320 4.23 15.63 11.64
N GLY A 321 5.34 15.32 10.98
CA GLY A 321 6.52 14.80 11.65
C GLY A 321 7.23 15.92 12.40
N ASP A 322 8.11 15.55 13.32
CA ASP A 322 9.07 16.50 13.88
C ASP A 322 10.25 16.67 12.93
N GLY A 323 10.99 17.77 13.08
CA GLY A 323 12.15 18.10 12.26
C GLY A 323 11.85 18.85 10.95
N TYR A 324 12.93 19.20 10.26
CA TYR A 324 12.89 20.04 9.06
C TYR A 324 13.45 19.29 7.84
N ALA A 325 12.92 19.61 6.67
CA ALA A 325 13.36 19.16 5.35
C ALA A 325 13.33 20.35 4.38
N ASN A 326 13.44 20.06 3.09
CA ASN A 326 13.26 21.05 2.04
C ASN A 326 11.90 21.74 2.16
N LYS A 327 11.85 23.03 1.81
CA LYS A 327 10.61 23.80 1.84
C LYS A 327 9.61 23.18 0.88
N ARG A 328 8.49 22.69 1.42
CA ARG A 328 7.35 22.18 0.64
C ARG A 328 6.12 23.01 0.94
N LYS A 329 5.23 23.11 -0.05
CA LYS A 329 3.97 23.85 0.04
C LYS A 329 2.84 22.87 0.37
N PHE A 330 1.97 23.26 1.29
CA PHE A 330 0.83 22.47 1.76
C PHE A 330 -0.41 23.35 1.84
N TYR A 331 -1.58 22.73 1.77
CA TYR A 331 -2.85 23.40 2.04
C TYR A 331 -3.21 23.30 3.53
N LYS A 332 -3.73 24.38 4.12
CA LYS A 332 -4.34 24.38 5.45
C LYS A 332 -5.80 24.85 5.32
N PRO A 333 -6.80 24.03 5.72
CA PRO A 333 -8.20 24.45 5.72
C PRO A 333 -8.40 25.79 6.44
N GLY A 334 -9.17 26.69 5.85
CA GLY A 334 -9.44 28.03 6.40
C GLY A 334 -8.30 29.05 6.30
N TYR A 335 -7.08 28.63 5.94
CA TYR A 335 -5.92 29.52 5.80
C TYR A 335 -5.40 29.59 4.35
N GLY A 336 -5.58 28.52 3.57
CA GLY A 336 -5.05 28.39 2.21
C GLY A 336 -3.65 27.80 2.18
N TYR A 337 -2.90 28.08 1.11
CA TYR A 337 -1.56 27.50 0.92
C TYR A 337 -0.52 28.18 1.80
N PHE A 338 0.35 27.37 2.40
CA PHE A 338 1.51 27.85 3.14
C PHE A 338 2.73 26.98 2.83
N THR A 339 3.92 27.59 2.96
CA THR A 339 5.19 26.90 2.73
C THR A 339 5.87 26.69 4.07
N THR A 340 6.26 25.45 4.37
CA THR A 340 7.00 25.12 5.58
C THR A 340 8.18 24.20 5.27
N ARG A 341 9.19 24.25 6.13
CA ARG A 341 10.26 23.25 6.16
C ARG A 341 9.90 22.06 7.05
N ARG A 342 8.83 22.16 7.85
CA ARG A 342 8.41 21.07 8.74
C ARG A 342 8.09 19.84 7.91
N ARG A 343 8.59 18.67 8.31
CA ARG A 343 8.30 17.42 7.61
C ARG A 343 6.82 17.08 7.77
N CYS A 344 6.16 16.84 6.65
CA CYS A 344 4.86 16.20 6.65
C CYS A 344 5.09 14.70 6.45
N ALA A 345 4.52 13.87 7.33
CA ALA A 345 4.63 12.42 7.20
C ALA A 345 3.83 11.93 5.99
N PHE A 346 2.56 12.35 5.89
CA PHE A 346 1.72 12.14 4.70
C PHE A 346 0.77 13.30 4.45
N THR A 347 0.59 13.66 3.19
CA THR A 347 -0.56 14.44 2.74
C THR A 347 -1.77 13.54 2.49
N ARG A 348 -2.97 14.14 2.34
CA ARG A 348 -4.19 13.40 1.95
C ARG A 348 -3.98 12.71 0.60
N MET A 349 -3.34 13.40 -0.34
CA MET A 349 -2.95 12.87 -1.66
C MET A 349 -2.01 11.67 -1.53
N GLU A 350 -0.93 11.79 -0.75
CA GLU A 350 0.02 10.68 -0.57
C GLU A 350 -0.59 9.46 0.13
N SER A 351 -1.62 9.68 0.96
CA SER A 351 -2.38 8.61 1.60
C SER A 351 -3.31 7.93 0.59
N LEU A 352 -4.02 8.73 -0.22
CA LEU A 352 -4.85 8.29 -1.33
C LEU A 352 -4.05 7.46 -2.33
N GLN A 353 -2.90 7.94 -2.77
CA GLN A 353 -2.06 7.26 -3.76
C GLN A 353 -1.69 5.86 -3.30
N LYS A 354 -1.31 5.72 -2.04
CA LYS A 354 -0.91 4.43 -1.46
C LYS A 354 -2.08 3.48 -1.32
N GLU A 355 -3.20 3.95 -0.77
CA GLU A 355 -4.36 3.08 -0.57
C GLU A 355 -4.93 2.62 -1.91
N LEU A 356 -5.04 3.53 -2.89
CA LEU A 356 -5.52 3.17 -4.21
C LEU A 356 -4.53 2.27 -4.94
N ALA A 357 -3.21 2.49 -4.85
CA ALA A 357 -2.23 1.58 -5.44
C ALA A 357 -2.30 0.17 -4.84
N VAL A 358 -2.36 0.05 -3.51
CA VAL A 358 -2.51 -1.25 -2.82
C VAL A 358 -3.83 -1.91 -3.21
N LEU A 359 -4.91 -1.14 -3.31
CA LEU A 359 -6.19 -1.67 -3.76
C LEU A 359 -6.09 -2.20 -5.20
N LEU A 360 -5.53 -1.39 -6.09
CA LEU A 360 -5.29 -1.75 -7.49
C LEU A 360 -4.40 -2.97 -7.63
N ASP A 361 -3.42 -3.20 -6.74
CA ASP A 361 -2.59 -4.41 -6.77
C ASP A 361 -3.34 -5.67 -6.34
N ASN A 362 -4.31 -5.53 -5.42
CA ASN A 362 -5.07 -6.65 -4.85
C ASN A 362 -6.34 -7.00 -5.64
N LEU A 363 -6.80 -6.14 -6.55
CA LEU A 363 -8.00 -6.43 -7.35
C LEU A 363 -7.81 -7.66 -8.27
N PRO A 364 -8.83 -8.51 -8.45
CA PRO A 364 -8.76 -9.65 -9.37
C PRO A 364 -8.41 -9.26 -10.82
N ASP A 365 -7.69 -10.12 -11.54
CA ASP A 365 -7.27 -9.88 -12.94
C ASP A 365 -8.43 -9.79 -13.94
N ASP A 366 -9.62 -10.30 -13.61
CA ASP A 366 -10.84 -10.15 -14.40
C ASP A 366 -11.60 -8.84 -14.14
N THR A 367 -11.19 -8.07 -13.13
CA THR A 367 -11.74 -6.74 -12.84
C THR A 367 -11.43 -5.78 -13.98
N ARG A 368 -12.46 -5.08 -14.46
CA ARG A 368 -12.34 -3.97 -15.39
C ARG A 368 -12.42 -2.65 -14.62
N ILE A 369 -11.44 -1.79 -14.83
CA ILE A 369 -11.35 -0.51 -14.12
C ILE A 369 -11.29 0.69 -15.05
N GLY A 370 -11.73 1.84 -14.56
CA GLY A 370 -11.40 3.16 -15.09
C GLY A 370 -10.90 4.07 -13.97
N LEU A 371 -9.96 4.96 -14.29
CA LEU A 371 -9.34 5.89 -13.34
C LEU A 371 -9.45 7.32 -13.85
N ARG A 372 -9.89 8.22 -12.99
CA ARG A 372 -9.87 9.67 -13.23
C ARG A 372 -9.52 10.41 -11.95
N SER A 373 -8.75 11.48 -12.11
CA SER A 373 -8.52 12.48 -11.07
C SER A 373 -9.21 13.76 -11.49
N PHE A 374 -10.03 14.33 -10.63
CA PHE A 374 -10.76 15.55 -10.94
C PHE A 374 -10.16 16.75 -10.21
N SER A 375 -10.08 17.86 -10.91
CA SER A 375 -9.85 19.18 -10.35
C SER A 375 -10.34 20.23 -11.35
N SER A 376 -10.14 21.53 -11.09
CA SER A 376 -10.52 22.56 -12.06
C SER A 376 -9.88 22.33 -13.43
N SER A 377 -10.68 22.38 -14.50
CA SER A 377 -10.22 22.13 -15.87
C SER A 377 -8.98 22.96 -16.25
N GLY A 378 -8.02 22.32 -16.95
CA GLY A 378 -6.74 22.91 -17.34
C GLY A 378 -5.66 22.90 -16.25
N ASN A 379 -5.96 22.43 -15.04
CA ASN A 379 -4.97 22.21 -13.98
C ASN A 379 -4.34 20.83 -14.08
N THR A 380 -3.22 20.66 -13.38
CA THR A 380 -2.32 19.53 -13.62
C THR A 380 -2.88 18.21 -13.14
N ASN A 381 -3.81 18.23 -12.18
CA ASN A 381 -4.43 17.03 -11.61
C ASN A 381 -5.86 16.77 -12.10
N HIS A 382 -6.30 17.53 -13.11
CA HIS A 382 -7.49 17.20 -13.88
C HIS A 382 -7.04 16.22 -14.98
N LYS A 383 -6.97 14.93 -14.63
CA LYS A 383 -6.32 13.89 -15.43
C LYS A 383 -7.26 12.73 -15.70
N GLU A 384 -7.25 12.27 -16.94
CA GLU A 384 -7.77 10.96 -17.32
C GLU A 384 -6.61 9.97 -17.45
N TRP A 385 -6.86 8.69 -17.21
CA TRP A 385 -5.84 7.67 -17.41
C TRP A 385 -5.67 7.41 -18.92
N ASP A 386 -4.72 8.14 -19.52
CA ASP A 386 -4.68 8.55 -20.94
C ASP A 386 -4.76 7.44 -22.01
N ASP A 387 -4.36 6.19 -21.76
CA ASP A 387 -4.47 5.10 -22.76
C ASP A 387 -5.81 4.34 -22.69
N PHE A 388 -6.60 4.58 -21.64
CA PHE A 388 -7.78 3.78 -21.28
C PHE A 388 -8.97 4.61 -20.77
N GLY A 389 -8.83 5.94 -20.64
CA GLY A 389 -9.66 6.81 -19.80
C GLY A 389 -11.14 6.95 -20.14
N THR A 390 -11.57 6.48 -21.32
CA THR A 390 -12.99 6.46 -21.70
C THR A 390 -13.69 5.15 -21.39
N ASN A 391 -12.99 4.01 -21.38
CA ASN A 391 -13.61 2.69 -21.24
C ASN A 391 -13.07 1.94 -20.03
N LEU A 392 -13.84 1.01 -19.50
CA LEU A 392 -13.29 0.09 -18.50
C LEU A 392 -12.31 -0.88 -19.16
N VAL A 393 -11.15 -1.06 -18.54
CA VAL A 393 -10.09 -1.94 -19.05
C VAL A 393 -9.76 -3.00 -18.04
N ARG A 394 -9.61 -4.22 -18.54
CA ARG A 394 -9.33 -5.39 -17.73
C ARG A 394 -7.92 -5.31 -17.13
N LEU A 395 -7.83 -5.35 -15.81
CA LEU A 395 -6.57 -5.26 -15.06
C LEU A 395 -5.55 -6.36 -15.39
N GLY A 396 -6.02 -7.57 -15.69
CA GLY A 396 -5.17 -8.70 -16.08
C GLY A 396 -4.55 -8.59 -17.47
N ASN A 397 -4.90 -7.58 -18.27
CA ASN A 397 -4.22 -7.32 -19.52
C ASN A 397 -2.79 -6.83 -19.25
N GLU A 398 -1.86 -7.20 -20.13
CA GLU A 398 -0.44 -6.87 -19.99
C GLU A 398 -0.22 -5.36 -19.85
N GLY A 399 0.52 -4.95 -18.80
CA GLY A 399 0.89 -3.55 -18.53
C GLY A 399 -0.22 -2.67 -17.97
N VAL A 400 -1.48 -3.11 -18.00
CA VAL A 400 -2.63 -2.28 -17.58
C VAL A 400 -2.59 -1.98 -16.08
N ARG A 401 -2.29 -2.98 -15.24
CA ARG A 401 -2.19 -2.76 -13.79
C ARG A 401 -1.04 -1.83 -13.42
N GLU A 402 0.12 -2.00 -14.04
CA GLU A 402 1.27 -1.10 -13.84
C GLU A 402 0.93 0.33 -14.23
N SER A 403 0.32 0.50 -15.41
CA SER A 403 -0.07 1.82 -15.90
C SER A 403 -1.11 2.48 -14.99
N ALA A 404 -2.03 1.70 -14.42
CA ALA A 404 -3.01 2.17 -13.44
C ALA A 404 -2.34 2.67 -12.16
N VAL A 405 -1.39 1.89 -11.62
CA VAL A 405 -0.62 2.26 -10.42
C VAL A 405 0.28 3.47 -10.69
N GLU A 406 0.93 3.53 -11.86
CA GLU A 406 1.74 4.67 -12.27
C GLU A 406 0.90 5.95 -12.38
N PHE A 407 -0.28 5.89 -13.00
CA PHE A 407 -1.22 7.00 -13.06
C PHE A 407 -1.52 7.57 -11.67
N VAL A 408 -1.80 6.69 -10.70
CA VAL A 408 -2.05 7.08 -9.31
C VAL A 408 -0.83 7.79 -8.71
N TYR A 409 0.37 7.28 -8.93
CA TYR A 409 1.59 7.94 -8.45
C TYR A 409 1.92 9.26 -9.15
N THR A 410 1.25 9.62 -10.26
CA THR A 410 1.37 10.96 -10.85
C THR A 410 0.52 12.03 -10.16
N LEU A 411 -0.39 11.65 -9.25
CA LEU A 411 -1.36 12.58 -8.66
C LEU A 411 -0.76 13.62 -7.70
N ASP A 412 0.47 13.44 -7.24
CA ASP A 412 1.22 14.43 -6.46
C ASP A 412 2.30 15.17 -7.26
N ASP A 413 2.32 15.00 -8.59
CA ASP A 413 3.21 15.73 -9.47
C ASP A 413 2.98 17.25 -9.38
N ARG A 414 4.08 18.02 -9.49
CA ARG A 414 4.10 19.49 -9.44
C ARG A 414 3.64 20.05 -8.08
N SER A 415 3.77 21.38 -7.94
CA SER A 415 3.37 22.08 -6.72
C SER A 415 1.84 22.09 -6.58
N PRO A 416 1.29 21.90 -5.35
CA PRO A 416 -0.16 21.88 -5.09
C PRO A 416 -0.95 23.07 -5.61
N THR A 417 -0.32 24.23 -5.77
CA THR A 417 -0.95 25.42 -6.35
C THR A 417 -1.33 25.29 -7.82
N TYR A 418 -0.82 24.27 -8.52
CA TYR A 418 -1.17 23.98 -9.91
C TYR A 418 -2.17 22.84 -10.05
N TRP A 419 -2.57 22.22 -8.93
CA TRP A 419 -3.47 21.08 -8.93
C TRP A 419 -4.92 21.48 -9.21
N GLY A 420 -5.31 22.73 -8.89
CA GLY A 420 -6.64 23.26 -9.15
C GLY A 420 -7.59 23.14 -7.95
N GLY A 421 -8.83 23.57 -8.14
CA GLY A 421 -9.91 23.42 -7.18
C GLY A 421 -10.72 22.14 -7.37
N THR A 422 -11.70 21.91 -6.50
CA THR A 422 -12.61 20.75 -6.50
C THR A 422 -13.71 20.98 -7.55
N ASP A 423 -13.61 20.28 -8.69
CA ASP A 423 -14.58 20.33 -9.79
C ASP A 423 -14.80 18.90 -10.32
N PRO A 424 -15.77 18.15 -9.76
CA PRO A 424 -15.90 16.72 -10.02
C PRO A 424 -16.85 16.38 -11.18
N TRP A 425 -17.50 17.36 -11.79
CA TRP A 425 -18.74 17.14 -12.55
C TRP A 425 -18.56 16.34 -13.82
N ASP A 426 -17.51 16.61 -14.57
CA ASP A 426 -17.17 15.88 -15.79
C ASP A 426 -16.76 14.44 -15.48
N ALA A 427 -16.01 14.21 -14.40
CA ALA A 427 -15.58 12.88 -13.99
C ALA A 427 -16.75 12.01 -13.51
N ILE A 428 -17.69 12.58 -12.74
CA ILE A 428 -18.92 11.89 -12.34
C ILE A 428 -19.81 11.63 -13.57
N GLN A 429 -19.99 12.64 -14.43
CA GLN A 429 -20.79 12.52 -15.65
C GLN A 429 -20.26 11.40 -16.56
N ALA A 430 -18.94 11.33 -16.78
CA ALA A 430 -18.32 10.28 -17.58
C ALA A 430 -18.55 8.87 -17.00
N ALA A 431 -18.64 8.72 -15.68
CA ALA A 431 -18.97 7.43 -15.06
C ALA A 431 -20.43 7.03 -15.31
N PHE A 432 -21.36 7.99 -15.30
CA PHE A 432 -22.76 7.76 -15.64
C PHE A 432 -23.02 7.58 -17.14
N GLU A 433 -22.14 8.09 -18.01
CA GLU A 433 -22.23 7.90 -19.46
C GLU A 433 -21.69 6.54 -19.92
N ASP A 434 -20.80 5.92 -19.13
CA ASP A 434 -20.28 4.59 -19.44
C ASP A 434 -21.28 3.48 -19.05
N PRO A 435 -21.91 2.78 -20.02
CA PRO A 435 -22.89 1.74 -19.74
C PRO A 435 -22.28 0.47 -19.13
N GLU A 436 -20.96 0.29 -19.18
CA GLU A 436 -20.30 -0.86 -18.57
C GLU A 436 -20.08 -0.70 -17.07
N THR A 437 -20.02 0.52 -16.56
CA THR A 437 -19.71 0.80 -15.14
C THR A 437 -20.85 0.37 -14.23
N GLU A 438 -20.55 -0.45 -13.23
CA GLU A 438 -21.51 -0.93 -12.23
C GLU A 438 -21.30 -0.31 -10.86
N ALA A 439 -20.06 0.05 -10.53
CA ALA A 439 -19.71 0.76 -9.30
C ALA A 439 -18.78 1.95 -9.56
N LEU A 440 -19.09 3.09 -8.96
CA LEU A 440 -18.25 4.28 -8.91
C LEU A 440 -17.76 4.47 -7.48
N TYR A 441 -16.45 4.53 -7.26
CA TYR A 441 -15.84 4.93 -5.99
C TYR A 441 -15.34 6.36 -6.13
N PHE A 442 -16.06 7.28 -5.49
CA PHE A 442 -15.84 8.71 -5.54
C PHE A 442 -15.24 9.21 -4.22
N LEU A 443 -14.07 9.83 -4.26
CA LEU A 443 -13.37 10.31 -3.07
C LEU A 443 -13.07 11.81 -3.16
N SER A 444 -13.38 12.56 -2.11
CA SER A 444 -13.10 14.00 -2.02
C SER A 444 -12.86 14.47 -0.59
N ASP A 445 -12.02 15.51 -0.44
CA ASP A 445 -11.72 16.16 0.84
C ASP A 445 -12.37 17.55 0.99
N GLY A 446 -13.20 17.93 0.02
CA GLY A 446 -13.73 19.27 -0.13
C GLY A 446 -15.12 19.30 -0.75
N GLN A 447 -15.80 20.44 -0.60
CA GLN A 447 -16.99 20.73 -1.39
C GLN A 447 -16.58 21.19 -2.79
N PRO A 448 -17.40 20.94 -3.81
CA PRO A 448 -17.20 21.51 -5.14
C PRO A 448 -17.05 23.03 -5.07
N ASN A 449 -16.16 23.61 -5.86
CA ASN A 449 -16.04 25.07 -5.95
C ASN A 449 -17.18 25.70 -6.74
N ARG A 450 -17.75 24.95 -7.67
CA ARG A 450 -18.86 25.35 -8.52
C ARG A 450 -19.95 24.29 -8.48
N ASP A 451 -21.19 24.71 -8.66
CA ASP A 451 -22.28 23.79 -9.00
C ASP A 451 -22.11 23.25 -10.43
N ARG A 452 -22.96 22.27 -10.78
CA ARG A 452 -22.93 21.60 -12.08
C ARG A 452 -23.23 22.54 -13.26
N ASP A 453 -23.91 23.65 -13.02
CA ASP A 453 -24.27 24.64 -14.03
C ASP A 453 -23.24 25.79 -14.12
N GLY A 454 -22.13 25.69 -13.38
CA GLY A 454 -21.02 26.64 -13.36
C GLY A 454 -21.18 27.81 -12.38
N GLY A 455 -22.28 27.85 -11.62
CA GLY A 455 -22.47 28.78 -10.51
C GLY A 455 -21.62 28.43 -9.29
N TYR A 456 -21.70 29.23 -8.22
CA TYR A 456 -20.98 28.93 -6.98
C TYR A 456 -21.76 27.90 -6.17
N TRP A 457 -21.06 26.87 -5.69
CA TRP A 457 -21.65 25.84 -4.83
C TRP A 457 -22.25 26.42 -3.54
N ARG A 458 -23.44 25.95 -3.19
CA ARG A 458 -24.19 26.29 -1.98
C ARG A 458 -24.83 25.04 -1.38
N GLU A 459 -25.20 25.11 -0.11
CA GLU A 459 -25.96 24.05 0.58
C GLU A 459 -27.28 23.71 -0.14
N SER A 460 -27.90 24.69 -0.83
CA SER A 460 -29.10 24.47 -1.63
C SER A 460 -28.89 23.52 -2.82
N ASP A 461 -27.65 23.32 -3.25
CA ASP A 461 -27.30 22.55 -4.44
C ASP A 461 -27.05 21.08 -4.12
N GLU A 462 -26.85 20.75 -2.83
CA GLU A 462 -26.53 19.40 -2.38
C GLU A 462 -27.58 18.36 -2.80
N ALA A 463 -28.84 18.58 -2.42
CA ALA A 463 -29.92 17.64 -2.71
C ALA A 463 -30.30 17.60 -4.21
N PRO A 464 -30.45 18.73 -4.92
CA PRO A 464 -30.71 18.72 -6.36
C PRO A 464 -29.61 18.01 -7.16
N THR A 465 -28.33 18.19 -6.78
CA THR A 465 -27.20 17.56 -7.47
C THR A 465 -27.19 16.05 -7.27
N ALA A 466 -27.37 15.58 -6.04
CA ALA A 466 -27.49 14.15 -5.75
C ALA A 466 -28.67 13.50 -6.49
N GLN A 467 -29.83 14.18 -6.52
CA GLN A 467 -31.00 13.73 -7.26
C GLN A 467 -30.79 13.70 -8.77
N TYR A 468 -30.09 14.69 -9.33
CA TYR A 468 -29.78 14.72 -10.76
C TYR A 468 -28.97 13.49 -11.18
N TYR A 469 -27.83 13.24 -10.52
CA TYR A 469 -26.97 12.11 -10.88
C TYR A 469 -27.64 10.77 -10.58
N ALA A 470 -28.35 10.63 -9.46
CA ALA A 470 -29.14 9.43 -9.19
C ALA A 470 -30.24 9.21 -10.25
N GLY A 471 -30.84 10.28 -10.78
CA GLY A 471 -31.83 10.23 -11.85
C GLY A 471 -31.28 9.66 -13.16
N LEU A 472 -29.98 9.82 -13.44
CA LEU A 472 -29.35 9.23 -14.64
C LEU A 472 -29.39 7.70 -14.65
N ASN A 473 -29.57 7.05 -13.48
CA ASN A 473 -29.74 5.60 -13.42
C ASN A 473 -31.05 5.10 -14.07
N VAL A 474 -32.06 5.96 -14.23
CA VAL A 474 -33.35 5.57 -14.85
C VAL A 474 -33.17 5.14 -16.30
N ASP A 475 -32.23 5.77 -17.01
CA ASP A 475 -31.97 5.51 -18.43
C ASP A 475 -30.92 4.42 -18.66
N ARG A 476 -30.34 3.87 -17.58
CA ARG A 476 -29.27 2.86 -17.66
C ARG A 476 -29.85 1.45 -17.64
N SER A 477 -29.30 0.59 -18.49
CA SER A 477 -29.59 -0.87 -18.46
C SER A 477 -29.04 -1.55 -17.20
N LYS A 478 -28.00 -0.97 -16.61
CA LYS A 478 -27.39 -1.39 -15.34
C LYS A 478 -27.30 -0.19 -14.41
N THR A 479 -27.93 -0.30 -13.25
CA THR A 479 -27.83 0.72 -12.20
C THR A 479 -26.37 0.86 -11.75
N LEU A 480 -25.85 2.08 -11.86
CA LEU A 480 -24.55 2.46 -11.31
C LEU A 480 -24.73 2.72 -9.81
N LYS A 481 -23.97 2.00 -8.98
CA LYS A 481 -23.89 2.25 -7.54
C LYS A 481 -22.75 3.23 -7.27
N VAL A 482 -23.02 4.32 -6.55
CA VAL A 482 -21.99 5.31 -6.21
C VAL A 482 -21.61 5.13 -4.75
N HIS A 483 -20.37 4.68 -4.51
CA HIS A 483 -19.75 4.65 -3.20
C HIS A 483 -18.95 5.92 -3.02
N THR A 484 -19.18 6.65 -1.94
CA THR A 484 -18.53 7.94 -1.71
C THR A 484 -17.72 7.94 -0.42
N THR A 485 -16.51 8.46 -0.46
CA THR A 485 -15.66 8.68 0.72
C THR A 485 -15.35 10.16 0.90
N ALA A 486 -15.80 10.75 2.00
CA ALA A 486 -15.50 12.13 2.37
C ALA A 486 -14.33 12.19 3.37
N LEU A 487 -13.30 12.99 3.07
CA LEU A 487 -12.09 13.11 3.89
C LEU A 487 -12.08 14.40 4.71
N GLY A 488 -12.16 14.26 6.03
CA GLY A 488 -12.01 15.37 6.98
C GLY A 488 -13.15 16.39 6.98
N ILE A 489 -14.23 16.14 6.24
CA ILE A 489 -15.47 16.90 6.24
C ILE A 489 -16.67 15.95 6.10
N GLU A 490 -17.78 16.29 6.74
CA GLU A 490 -19.09 15.71 6.43
C GLU A 490 -19.57 16.26 5.08
N SER A 491 -20.15 15.41 4.24
CA SER A 491 -20.58 15.78 2.89
C SER A 491 -21.96 15.21 2.58
N LEU A 492 -22.99 15.99 2.91
CA LEU A 492 -24.39 15.60 2.77
C LEU A 492 -24.78 15.26 1.32
N TRP A 493 -24.18 15.92 0.33
CA TRP A 493 -24.47 15.61 -1.07
C TRP A 493 -23.88 14.26 -1.50
N MET A 494 -22.68 13.92 -0.98
CA MET A 494 -22.04 12.63 -1.24
C MET A 494 -22.81 11.49 -0.57
N GLU A 495 -23.18 11.68 0.70
CA GLU A 495 -24.03 10.74 1.44
C GLU A 495 -25.35 10.49 0.70
N LYS A 496 -26.07 11.56 0.33
CA LYS A 496 -27.32 11.43 -0.43
C LYS A 496 -27.13 10.77 -1.78
N LEU A 497 -26.05 11.06 -2.50
CA LEU A 497 -25.78 10.42 -3.78
C LEU A 497 -25.53 8.92 -3.61
N ALA A 498 -24.77 8.53 -2.58
CA ALA A 498 -24.54 7.12 -2.28
C ALA A 498 -25.86 6.41 -1.92
N ASP A 499 -26.66 6.99 -1.05
CA ASP A 499 -27.96 6.44 -0.65
C ASP A 499 -28.91 6.28 -1.83
N LEU A 500 -29.07 7.32 -2.66
CA LEU A 500 -29.99 7.32 -3.79
C LEU A 500 -29.58 6.34 -4.90
N THR A 501 -28.30 5.99 -4.98
CA THR A 501 -27.77 5.03 -5.96
C THR A 501 -27.57 3.62 -5.39
N GLY A 502 -27.86 3.41 -4.11
CA GLY A 502 -27.68 2.13 -3.41
C GLY A 502 -26.21 1.74 -3.21
N GLY A 503 -25.31 2.72 -3.14
CA GLY A 503 -23.92 2.55 -2.73
C GLY A 503 -23.73 2.77 -1.23
N GLY A 504 -22.47 2.97 -0.81
CA GLY A 504 -22.11 3.20 0.60
C GLY A 504 -21.43 4.54 0.81
N TYR A 505 -21.81 5.25 1.87
CA TYR A 505 -21.12 6.46 2.35
C TYR A 505 -20.08 6.10 3.42
N ASN A 506 -18.90 6.69 3.33
CA ASN A 506 -17.86 6.59 4.35
C ASN A 506 -17.28 7.97 4.66
N GLN A 507 -17.26 8.34 5.94
CA GLN A 507 -16.66 9.57 6.43
C GLN A 507 -15.38 9.23 7.19
N VAL A 508 -14.25 9.76 6.72
CA VAL A 508 -12.95 9.54 7.34
C VAL A 508 -12.49 10.84 7.99
N ASP A 509 -12.58 10.90 9.32
CA ASP A 509 -12.13 12.02 10.13
C ASP A 509 -11.48 11.55 11.44
N ALA A 510 -10.90 12.49 12.19
CA ALA A 510 -10.20 12.16 13.44
C ALA A 510 -11.05 11.33 14.41
N SER A 511 -12.34 11.65 14.52
CA SER A 511 -13.30 10.96 15.39
C SER A 511 -13.68 9.58 14.87
N SER A 512 -14.00 9.43 13.59
CA SER A 512 -14.38 8.14 13.00
C SER A 512 -13.24 7.14 13.01
N LEU A 513 -12.00 7.61 12.96
CA LEU A 513 -10.79 6.80 13.09
C LEU A 513 -10.47 6.42 14.54
N GLU A 514 -10.84 7.25 15.52
CA GLU A 514 -10.75 6.89 16.94
C GLU A 514 -11.77 5.79 17.30
N GLU A 515 -12.97 5.85 16.71
CA GLU A 515 -14.02 4.84 16.89
C GLU A 515 -13.68 3.51 16.21
N ALA A 516 -13.15 3.53 14.98
CA ALA A 516 -12.74 2.32 14.25
C ALA A 516 -11.58 1.55 14.92
N ASN A 517 -10.72 2.26 15.68
CA ASN A 517 -9.62 1.67 16.45
C ASN A 517 -10.00 1.34 17.91
N GLY A 518 -11.28 1.49 18.27
CA GLY A 518 -11.82 1.32 19.62
C GLY A 518 -12.73 0.10 19.84
N ALA A 519 -12.74 -0.88 18.92
CA ALA A 519 -13.51 -2.11 19.03
C ALA A 519 -12.61 -3.35 19.18
#